data_AF-A0A101FWL9-F1
#
_entry.id   AF-A0A101FWL9-F1
#
_cell.length_a   1.000
_cell.length_b   1.000
_cell.length_c   1.000
_cell.angle_alpha   90.00
_cell.angle_beta   90.00
_cell.angle_gamma   90.00
#
_symmetry.space_group_name_H-M   'P 1'
#
loop_
_entity.id
_entity.type
_entity.pdbx_description
1 polymer ?
#
loop_
_entity_poly.entity_id
_entity_poly.type
_entity_poly.pdbx_seq_one_letter_code
_entity_poly.pdbx_strand_id
1 'polypeptide(L)'
;MDTYERISRRFIAPVILALFILSACSAGTTEEYSPINKPTLERTAKPSKSTSTQSQTNTPTKPPQEFFATSQELPHIELGCKKPSEDYSRIEINGYQLNQRTFEMLQLAQILYDGIIDITGDAITQGSYTSAVEASFGTHAGGGVVDLSVMTPGTYNVLYEDIGPLIKALRSAGFAAWYRDLDELYDGSPAHIHAVAIGDRELSLAAREQLAGPFGYFWGYNGLPTTDKEPIRDPHGGPVLCDWMIEKGYPNKTATLPPGELAP
;
A
#
# COMPACT_ATOMS: atom_id res chain seq x y z
N MET A 1 -37.94 3.40 42.77
CA MET A 1 -38.22 2.76 44.07
C MET A 1 -38.61 1.33 43.78
N ASP A 2 -37.70 0.42 44.15
CA ASP A 2 -37.82 -1.03 44.44
C ASP A 2 -38.57 -1.93 43.44
N THR A 3 -38.02 -3.05 42.97
CA THR A 3 -37.34 -4.09 43.77
C THR A 3 -36.30 -4.91 42.98
N TYR A 4 -35.22 -5.20 43.69
CA TYR A 4 -34.21 -6.23 43.48
C TYR A 4 -34.77 -7.65 43.76
N GLU A 5 -34.46 -8.64 42.92
CA GLU A 5 -33.97 -10.01 43.25
C GLU A 5 -34.00 -10.90 41.98
N ARG A 6 -32.86 -11.26 41.40
CA ARG A 6 -31.98 -12.40 41.75
C ARG A 6 -32.53 -13.76 41.31
N ILE A 7 -32.21 -14.20 40.09
CA ILE A 7 -32.03 -15.62 39.78
C ILE A 7 -30.73 -15.80 38.98
N SER A 8 -29.74 -16.26 39.73
CA SER A 8 -28.52 -16.90 39.26
C SER A 8 -28.82 -18.12 38.39
N ARG A 9 -28.19 -18.23 37.22
CA ARG A 9 -27.77 -19.54 36.69
C ARG A 9 -26.48 -19.38 35.90
N ARG A 10 -25.42 -19.88 36.55
CA ARG A 10 -24.08 -20.07 36.03
C ARG A 10 -24.15 -20.97 34.79
N PHE A 11 -23.69 -20.48 33.64
CA PHE A 11 -23.20 -21.35 32.57
C PHE A 11 -21.68 -21.22 32.57
N ILE A 12 -21.05 -22.18 33.24
CA ILE A 12 -19.62 -22.46 33.13
C ILE A 12 -19.48 -23.26 31.84
N ALA A 13 -19.00 -22.63 30.77
CA ALA A 13 -18.50 -23.34 29.60
C ALA A 13 -17.00 -23.65 29.82
N PRO A 14 -16.54 -24.88 29.60
CA PRO A 14 -15.13 -25.20 29.80
C PRO A 14 -14.30 -24.65 28.63
N VAL A 15 -13.36 -23.77 28.94
CA VAL A 15 -12.26 -23.39 28.05
C VAL A 15 -11.34 -24.61 27.92
N ILE A 16 -11.35 -25.25 26.76
CA ILE A 16 -10.38 -26.29 26.42
C ILE A 16 -9.10 -25.57 25.98
N LEU A 17 -8.17 -25.44 26.93
CA LEU A 17 -6.80 -24.98 26.70
C LEU A 17 -5.99 -26.15 26.10
N ALA A 18 -5.73 -26.11 24.79
CA ALA A 18 -4.84 -27.06 24.14
C ALA A 18 -3.37 -26.65 24.39
N LEU A 19 -2.78 -27.24 25.43
CA LEU A 19 -1.34 -27.21 25.71
C LEU A 19 -0.61 -28.15 24.74
N PHE A 20 0.11 -27.60 23.77
CA PHE A 20 1.13 -28.35 23.03
C PHE A 20 2.46 -28.25 23.78
N ILE A 21 2.78 -29.30 24.54
CA ILE A 21 4.12 -29.56 25.07
C ILE A 21 4.69 -30.70 24.25
N LEU A 22 5.71 -30.40 23.44
CA LEU A 22 6.70 -31.38 23.03
C LEU A 22 8.07 -30.79 23.37
N SER A 23 8.77 -31.49 24.25
CA SER A 23 10.09 -31.17 24.76
C SER A 23 11.04 -32.34 24.47
N ALA A 24 12.31 -31.97 24.32
CA ALA A 24 13.53 -32.79 24.39
C ALA A 24 13.95 -33.53 23.09
N CYS A 25 15.22 -33.56 22.65
CA CYS A 25 16.50 -33.45 23.38
C CYS A 25 17.65 -32.82 22.52
N SER A 26 18.45 -31.96 23.19
CA SER A 26 19.94 -31.89 23.28
C SER A 26 20.84 -32.38 22.14
N ALA A 27 21.83 -31.59 21.71
CA ALA A 27 23.11 -31.34 22.40
C ALA A 27 24.13 -30.59 21.51
N GLY A 28 24.74 -29.54 22.08
CA GLY A 28 26.16 -29.15 21.98
C GLY A 28 26.83 -28.95 20.61
N THR A 29 27.27 -27.72 20.32
CA THR A 29 28.66 -27.31 20.61
C THR A 29 28.86 -25.83 20.26
N THR A 30 29.41 -25.12 21.23
CA THR A 30 30.00 -23.79 21.15
C THR A 30 31.32 -23.86 20.39
N GLU A 31 31.49 -23.06 19.34
CA GLU A 31 32.82 -22.54 19.00
C GLU A 31 32.79 -21.03 18.80
N GLU A 32 33.53 -20.39 19.70
CA GLU A 32 33.93 -19.02 19.77
C GLU A 32 35.10 -18.82 18.79
N TYR A 33 34.95 -17.95 17.79
CA TYR A 33 36.08 -17.45 17.01
C TYR A 33 36.13 -15.92 17.07
N SER A 34 37.17 -15.43 17.74
CA SER A 34 37.56 -14.03 17.80
C SER A 34 38.05 -13.50 16.44
N PRO A 35 37.90 -12.19 16.17
CA PRO A 35 38.25 -11.57 14.90
C PRO A 35 39.73 -11.19 14.85
N ILE A 36 40.42 -11.48 13.74
CA ILE A 36 41.81 -11.03 13.51
C ILE A 36 41.97 -10.38 12.13
N ASN A 37 42.36 -9.11 12.20
CA ASN A 37 43.16 -8.27 11.29
C ASN A 37 42.59 -7.78 9.95
N LYS A 38 42.19 -6.50 9.99
CA LYS A 38 42.36 -5.53 8.91
C LYS A 38 43.85 -5.30 8.62
N PRO A 39 44.24 -5.14 7.35
CA PRO A 39 45.34 -4.25 6.98
C PRO A 39 44.78 -3.00 6.29
N THR A 40 44.95 -1.87 6.96
CA THR A 40 44.89 -0.52 6.39
C THR A 40 46.11 -0.31 5.49
N LEU A 41 45.90 0.09 4.24
CA LEU A 41 46.90 0.80 3.44
C LEU A 41 46.27 2.04 2.82
N GLU A 42 46.46 3.17 3.50
CA GLU A 42 46.46 4.48 2.87
C GLU A 42 47.75 4.65 2.08
N ARG A 43 47.67 5.08 0.81
CA ARG A 43 48.65 6.01 0.26
C ARG A 43 48.08 6.88 -0.86
N THR A 44 47.97 8.15 -0.51
CA THR A 44 47.91 9.40 -1.27
C THR A 44 48.74 9.41 -2.57
N ALA A 45 48.15 9.89 -3.68
CA ALA A 45 48.72 10.91 -4.57
C ALA A 45 47.75 11.32 -5.71
N LYS A 46 47.43 12.61 -5.77
CA LYS A 46 46.91 13.40 -6.92
C LYS A 46 47.99 14.46 -7.24
N PRO A 47 47.97 15.27 -8.31
CA PRO A 47 47.40 15.17 -9.67
C PRO A 47 48.50 15.19 -10.75
N SER A 48 48.20 14.74 -11.98
CA SER A 48 48.95 15.18 -13.15
C SER A 48 48.05 16.03 -14.05
N LYS A 49 48.40 17.30 -14.16
CA LYS A 49 47.91 18.22 -15.20
C LYS A 49 48.66 17.88 -16.48
N SER A 50 47.94 17.72 -17.58
CA SER A 50 48.52 17.96 -18.90
C SER A 50 47.56 18.80 -19.72
N THR A 51 48.01 20.03 -19.93
CA THR A 51 47.49 21.03 -20.86
C THR A 51 47.77 20.55 -22.29
N SER A 52 46.75 20.44 -23.13
CA SER A 52 46.93 20.41 -24.58
C SER A 52 46.17 21.57 -25.20
N THR A 53 46.94 22.39 -25.90
CA THR A 53 46.59 23.68 -26.48
C THR A 53 45.89 23.47 -27.83
N GLN A 54 44.94 24.37 -28.08
CA GLN A 54 43.97 24.45 -29.17
C GLN A 54 44.56 24.43 -30.59
N SER A 55 43.73 23.99 -31.54
CA SER A 55 43.61 24.68 -32.84
C SER A 55 42.13 24.72 -33.23
N GLN A 56 41.51 25.90 -33.11
CA GLN A 56 40.12 26.16 -33.49
C GLN A 56 40.09 26.73 -34.90
N THR A 57 39.41 26.04 -35.81
CA THR A 57 39.04 26.56 -37.12
C THR A 57 37.72 27.32 -37.01
N ASN A 58 37.77 28.62 -37.22
CA ASN A 58 36.61 29.51 -37.19
C ASN A 58 35.62 29.15 -38.32
N THR A 59 34.46 28.61 -37.93
CA THR A 59 33.27 28.54 -38.79
C THR A 59 32.21 29.47 -38.19
N PRO A 60 31.54 30.33 -38.97
CA PRO A 60 30.58 31.29 -38.43
C PRO A 60 29.36 30.58 -37.83
N THR A 61 29.27 30.60 -36.50
CA THR A 61 28.18 30.05 -35.69
C THR A 61 26.93 30.93 -35.82
N LYS A 62 25.87 30.34 -36.38
CA LYS A 62 24.48 30.83 -36.32
C LYS A 62 24.05 30.96 -34.85
N PRO A 63 23.31 32.02 -34.44
CA PRO A 63 22.96 32.25 -33.05
C PRO A 63 22.23 31.05 -32.43
N PRO A 64 22.53 30.67 -31.16
CA PRO A 64 21.88 29.53 -30.50
C PRO A 64 20.37 29.81 -30.38
N GLN A 65 19.56 28.93 -30.97
CA GLN A 65 18.15 28.85 -30.60
C GLN A 65 18.09 28.31 -29.18
N GLU A 66 17.47 29.10 -28.29
CA GLU A 66 17.07 28.67 -26.96
C GLU A 66 16.20 27.42 -27.09
N PHE A 67 16.78 26.25 -26.84
CA PHE A 67 16.01 25.05 -26.59
C PHE A 67 15.42 25.21 -25.20
N PHE A 68 14.18 25.68 -25.15
CA PHE A 68 13.32 25.46 -24.01
C PHE A 68 13.24 23.95 -23.80
N ALA A 69 13.96 23.44 -22.80
CA ALA A 69 13.77 22.10 -22.29
C ALA A 69 12.35 22.04 -21.73
N THR A 70 11.43 21.51 -22.54
CA THR A 70 10.08 21.19 -22.09
C THR A 70 10.22 20.05 -21.08
N SER A 71 9.93 20.38 -19.83
CA SER A 71 9.79 19.46 -18.70
C SER A 71 9.03 18.20 -19.12
N GLN A 72 9.60 17.03 -18.85
CA GLN A 72 9.00 15.70 -19.08
C GLN A 72 7.92 15.37 -18.04
N GLU A 73 6.96 16.26 -17.81
CA GLU A 73 5.87 16.06 -16.82
C GLU A 73 4.55 15.60 -17.46
N LEU A 74 4.53 15.41 -18.79
CA LEU A 74 3.32 15.02 -19.54
C LEU A 74 2.96 13.52 -19.64
N PRO A 75 3.83 12.51 -19.40
CA PRO A 75 3.41 11.10 -19.57
C PRO A 75 2.63 10.54 -18.36
N HIS A 76 2.81 11.08 -17.15
CA HIS A 76 2.21 10.51 -15.93
C HIS A 76 0.72 10.86 -15.77
N ILE A 77 0.31 12.02 -16.27
CA ILE A 77 -1.09 12.48 -16.18
C ILE A 77 -1.99 11.70 -17.17
N GLU A 78 -1.47 11.29 -18.33
CA GLU A 78 -2.25 10.49 -19.29
C GLU A 78 -2.41 9.02 -18.88
N LEU A 79 -1.53 8.48 -18.03
CA LEU A 79 -1.60 7.07 -17.61
C LEU A 79 -2.49 6.87 -16.38
N GLY A 80 -2.54 7.85 -15.49
CA GLY A 80 -3.49 7.87 -14.37
C GLY A 80 -4.94 7.81 -14.87
N CYS A 81 -5.82 7.21 -14.07
CA CYS A 81 -7.24 7.10 -14.36
C CYS A 81 -7.63 6.27 -15.60
N LYS A 82 -6.76 5.39 -16.09
CA LYS A 82 -7.13 4.39 -17.08
C LYS A 82 -8.22 3.46 -16.53
N LYS A 83 -9.29 3.26 -17.30
CA LYS A 83 -10.33 2.27 -16.96
C LYS A 83 -9.72 0.85 -16.94
N PRO A 84 -9.87 0.09 -15.85
CA PRO A 84 -9.39 -1.29 -15.78
C PRO A 84 -10.11 -2.20 -16.79
N SER A 85 -9.48 -3.32 -17.17
CA SER A 85 -10.15 -4.34 -17.98
C SER A 85 -11.30 -5.01 -17.20
N GLU A 86 -12.11 -5.80 -17.91
CA GLU A 86 -13.14 -6.66 -17.30
C GLU A 86 -12.70 -8.13 -17.32
N ASP A 87 -11.39 -8.40 -17.29
CA ASP A 87 -10.84 -9.76 -17.18
C ASP A 87 -10.78 -10.19 -15.72
N TYR A 88 -11.62 -11.17 -15.36
CA TYR A 88 -11.69 -11.72 -14.00
C TYR A 88 -11.01 -13.09 -13.88
N SER A 89 -10.20 -13.48 -14.86
CA SER A 89 -9.41 -14.70 -14.79
C SER A 89 -8.59 -14.74 -13.50
N ARG A 90 -8.61 -15.88 -12.81
CA ARG A 90 -7.84 -16.08 -11.57
C ARG A 90 -6.37 -16.24 -11.93
N ILE A 91 -5.53 -15.52 -11.22
CA ILE A 91 -4.07 -15.67 -11.29
C ILE A 91 -3.53 -15.82 -9.88
N GLU A 92 -2.32 -16.39 -9.78
CA GLU A 92 -1.59 -16.51 -8.53
C GLU A 92 -0.26 -15.80 -8.66
N ILE A 93 0.04 -14.91 -7.72
CA ILE A 93 1.30 -14.17 -7.61
C ILE A 93 1.90 -14.52 -6.26
N ASN A 94 3.05 -15.19 -6.24
CA ASN A 94 3.76 -15.57 -5.01
C ASN A 94 2.88 -16.30 -3.98
N GLY A 95 1.93 -17.13 -4.43
CA GLY A 95 1.00 -17.87 -3.56
C GLY A 95 -0.28 -17.10 -3.17
N TYR A 96 -0.44 -15.86 -3.63
CA TYR A 96 -1.63 -15.04 -3.40
C TYR A 96 -2.51 -15.02 -4.64
N GLN A 97 -3.79 -15.34 -4.47
CA GLN A 97 -4.74 -15.27 -5.57
C GLN A 97 -5.20 -13.83 -5.82
N LEU A 98 -5.31 -13.47 -7.08
CA LEU A 98 -5.91 -12.23 -7.57
C LEU A 98 -6.79 -12.53 -8.79
N ASN A 99 -7.55 -11.54 -9.24
CA ASN A 99 -8.06 -11.55 -10.60
C ASN A 99 -7.18 -10.68 -11.51
N GLN A 100 -7.18 -11.00 -12.80
CA GLN A 100 -6.36 -10.33 -13.81
C GLN A 100 -6.56 -8.80 -13.81
N ARG A 101 -7.81 -8.34 -13.71
CA ARG A 101 -8.17 -6.92 -13.58
C ARG A 101 -7.43 -6.22 -12.43
N THR A 102 -7.42 -6.83 -11.24
CA THR A 102 -6.77 -6.27 -10.03
C THR A 102 -5.25 -6.18 -10.25
N PHE A 103 -4.67 -7.21 -10.87
CA PHE A 103 -3.25 -7.23 -11.16
C PHE A 103 -2.84 -6.18 -12.19
N GLU A 104 -3.65 -5.96 -13.24
CA GLU A 104 -3.41 -4.87 -14.20
C GLU A 104 -3.46 -3.49 -13.55
N MET A 105 -4.34 -3.30 -12.56
CA MET A 105 -4.38 -2.08 -11.78
C MET A 105 -3.12 -1.93 -10.90
N LEU A 106 -2.60 -3.02 -10.31
CA LEU A 106 -1.32 -3.00 -9.58
C LEU A 106 -0.15 -2.68 -10.51
N GLN A 107 -0.12 -3.22 -11.72
CA GLN A 107 0.90 -2.89 -12.72
C GLN A 107 0.87 -1.40 -13.09
N LEU A 108 -0.31 -0.84 -13.29
CA LEU A 108 -0.47 0.60 -13.50
C LEU A 108 0.01 1.40 -12.29
N ALA A 109 -0.38 1.00 -11.08
CA ALA A 109 0.06 1.66 -9.85
C ALA A 109 1.59 1.60 -9.68
N GLN A 110 2.24 0.48 -10.02
CA GLN A 110 3.68 0.35 -9.96
C GLN A 110 4.39 1.32 -10.91
N ILE A 111 3.88 1.47 -12.14
CA ILE A 111 4.40 2.46 -13.11
C ILE A 111 4.22 3.88 -12.57
N LEU A 112 3.07 4.17 -11.95
CA LEU A 112 2.79 5.50 -11.41
C LEU A 112 3.59 5.83 -10.14
N TYR A 113 3.91 4.81 -9.34
CA TYR A 113 4.67 4.93 -8.11
C TYR A 113 6.17 5.13 -8.40
N ASP A 114 6.74 4.38 -9.34
CA ASP A 114 8.17 4.44 -9.73
C ASP A 114 9.16 4.33 -8.54
N GLY A 115 8.73 3.69 -7.45
CA GLY A 115 9.56 3.47 -6.26
C GLY A 115 9.99 2.01 -6.10
N ILE A 116 10.70 1.73 -5.00
CA ILE A 116 11.42 0.46 -4.81
C ILE A 116 10.57 -0.70 -4.28
N ILE A 117 9.35 -0.42 -3.83
CA ILE A 117 8.42 -1.44 -3.32
C ILE A 117 7.77 -2.12 -4.52
N ASP A 118 8.00 -3.42 -4.71
CA ASP A 118 7.38 -4.22 -5.77
C ASP A 118 5.95 -4.65 -5.38
N ILE A 119 4.98 -3.81 -5.70
CA ILE A 119 3.56 -4.06 -5.47
C ILE A 119 2.92 -4.99 -6.52
N THR A 120 3.72 -5.53 -7.44
CA THR A 120 3.30 -6.55 -8.40
C THR A 120 3.81 -7.95 -8.07
N GLY A 121 4.55 -8.10 -6.98
CA GLY A 121 5.16 -9.35 -6.57
C GLY A 121 5.39 -9.39 -5.07
N ASP A 122 6.62 -9.10 -4.65
CA ASP A 122 7.11 -9.40 -3.30
C ASP A 122 6.43 -8.60 -2.18
N ALA A 123 5.86 -7.42 -2.49
CA ALA A 123 5.15 -6.64 -1.49
C ALA A 123 3.72 -7.13 -1.24
N ILE A 124 3.17 -8.05 -2.03
CA ILE A 124 1.83 -8.60 -1.75
C ILE A 124 1.91 -9.47 -0.51
N THR A 125 1.23 -9.07 0.56
CA THR A 125 1.19 -9.82 1.84
C THR A 125 -0.13 -10.56 2.03
N GLN A 126 -1.18 -10.13 1.33
CA GLN A 126 -2.46 -10.81 1.26
C GLN A 126 -3.16 -10.52 -0.08
N GLY A 127 -3.69 -11.57 -0.71
CA GLY A 127 -4.46 -11.49 -1.96
C GLY A 127 -5.97 -11.52 -1.76
N SER A 128 -6.69 -11.62 -2.87
CA SER A 128 -8.13 -11.81 -2.94
C SER A 128 -8.55 -13.28 -2.74
N TYR A 129 -9.86 -13.52 -2.63
CA TYR A 129 -10.50 -14.83 -2.51
C TYR A 129 -10.00 -15.67 -1.32
N THR A 130 -9.72 -15.02 -0.20
CA THR A 130 -9.28 -15.70 1.03
C THR A 130 -10.07 -15.20 2.23
N SER A 131 -10.34 -16.12 3.16
CA SER A 131 -10.91 -15.84 4.47
C SER A 131 -9.93 -16.25 5.59
N ALA A 132 -8.65 -16.42 5.27
CA ALA A 132 -7.66 -16.96 6.20
C ALA A 132 -7.33 -16.01 7.36
N VAL A 133 -7.59 -14.70 7.21
CA VAL A 133 -7.30 -13.68 8.22
C VAL A 133 -8.60 -13.10 8.74
N GLU A 134 -8.99 -13.49 9.95
CA GLU A 134 -10.24 -13.01 10.57
C GLU A 134 -10.24 -11.50 10.79
N ALA A 135 -9.08 -10.93 11.10
CA ALA A 135 -8.90 -9.49 11.31
C ALA A 135 -9.10 -8.65 10.03
N SER A 136 -9.24 -9.30 8.87
CA SER A 136 -9.59 -8.65 7.61
C SER A 136 -11.10 -8.32 7.50
N PHE A 137 -11.91 -8.71 8.49
CA PHE A 137 -13.37 -8.49 8.50
C PHE A 137 -14.09 -9.04 7.26
N GLY A 138 -13.47 -10.02 6.58
CA GLY A 138 -13.98 -10.64 5.36
C GLY A 138 -13.81 -9.80 4.08
N THR A 139 -13.05 -8.69 4.10
CA THR A 139 -12.89 -7.84 2.92
C THR A 139 -12.22 -8.62 1.76
N HIS A 140 -11.28 -9.52 2.05
CA HIS A 140 -10.60 -10.36 1.05
C HIS A 140 -11.37 -11.60 0.61
N ALA A 141 -12.59 -11.85 1.10
CA ALA A 141 -13.35 -13.04 0.73
C ALA A 141 -13.80 -13.05 -0.76
N GLY A 142 -13.71 -11.90 -1.43
CA GLY A 142 -14.00 -11.72 -2.84
C GLY A 142 -12.78 -11.29 -3.65
N GLY A 143 -13.01 -10.82 -4.87
CA GLY A 143 -12.00 -10.22 -5.74
C GLY A 143 -11.61 -8.82 -5.34
N GLY A 144 -10.64 -8.24 -6.04
CA GLY A 144 -10.36 -6.81 -5.99
C GLY A 144 -9.66 -6.30 -4.74
N VAL A 145 -9.24 -7.13 -3.79
CA VAL A 145 -8.63 -6.68 -2.54
C VAL A 145 -7.23 -7.24 -2.38
N VAL A 146 -6.31 -6.39 -1.93
CA VAL A 146 -4.90 -6.71 -1.74
C VAL A 146 -4.33 -5.89 -0.56
N ASP A 147 -3.52 -6.56 0.26
CA ASP A 147 -2.67 -5.91 1.26
C ASP A 147 -1.23 -5.89 0.76
N LEU A 148 -0.58 -4.73 0.89
CA LEU A 148 0.75 -4.46 0.38
C LEU A 148 1.68 -4.06 1.53
N SER A 149 2.83 -4.72 1.63
CA SER A 149 3.93 -4.30 2.48
C SER A 149 4.39 -2.89 2.11
N VAL A 150 4.74 -2.12 3.13
CA VAL A 150 5.37 -0.79 2.99
C VAL A 150 6.84 -0.82 3.42
N MET A 151 7.43 -2.01 3.53
CA MET A 151 8.79 -2.18 4.02
C MET A 151 9.82 -2.13 2.90
N THR A 152 11.05 -1.75 3.23
CA THR A 152 12.19 -1.91 2.32
C THR A 152 12.34 -3.39 1.96
N PRO A 153 12.46 -3.75 0.66
CA PRO A 153 12.54 -5.14 0.23
C PRO A 153 13.59 -5.94 1.01
N GLY A 154 13.17 -7.10 1.54
CA GLY A 154 14.03 -8.00 2.30
C GLY A 154 14.37 -7.55 3.73
N THR A 155 13.68 -6.53 4.27
CA THR A 155 13.90 -6.03 5.64
C THR A 155 12.57 -5.83 6.39
N TYR A 156 12.67 -5.41 7.66
CA TYR A 156 11.53 -5.01 8.49
C TYR A 156 11.40 -3.48 8.68
N ASN A 157 12.10 -2.69 7.85
CA ASN A 157 12.10 -1.24 7.95
C ASN A 157 10.96 -0.65 7.10
N VAL A 158 10.00 0.03 7.73
CA VAL A 158 8.91 0.75 7.04
C VAL A 158 9.46 1.97 6.29
N LEU A 159 9.11 2.09 5.02
CA LEU A 159 9.45 3.22 4.14
C LEU A 159 8.35 4.28 4.21
N TYR A 160 8.34 5.04 5.32
CA TYR A 160 7.30 6.05 5.55
C TYR A 160 7.22 7.13 4.46
N GLU A 161 8.34 7.45 3.82
CA GLU A 161 8.39 8.44 2.74
C GLU A 161 7.70 7.96 1.45
N ASP A 162 7.61 6.64 1.24
CA ASP A 162 6.98 6.04 0.06
C ASP A 162 5.47 5.83 0.23
N ILE A 163 4.94 5.83 1.46
CA ILE A 163 3.52 5.56 1.73
C ILE A 163 2.61 6.56 0.98
N GLY A 164 2.90 7.85 1.08
CA GLY A 164 2.11 8.90 0.42
C GLY A 164 2.12 8.77 -1.12
N PRO A 165 3.31 8.74 -1.77
CA PRO A 165 3.43 8.47 -3.20
C PRO A 165 2.73 7.18 -3.65
N LEU A 166 2.89 6.08 -2.91
CA LEU A 166 2.30 4.80 -3.25
C LEU A 166 0.77 4.81 -3.16
N ILE A 167 0.20 5.41 -2.10
CA ILE A 167 -1.25 5.62 -2.00
C ILE A 167 -1.77 6.45 -3.18
N LYS A 168 -1.08 7.53 -3.55
CA LYS A 168 -1.48 8.37 -4.69
C LYS A 168 -1.47 7.56 -6.00
N ALA A 169 -0.45 6.73 -6.20
CA ALA A 169 -0.34 5.88 -7.38
C ALA A 169 -1.46 4.83 -7.45
N LEU A 170 -1.72 4.13 -6.34
CA LEU A 170 -2.82 3.16 -6.22
C LEU A 170 -4.18 3.81 -6.49
N ARG A 171 -4.44 4.98 -5.89
CA ARG A 171 -5.69 5.72 -6.12
C ARG A 171 -5.85 6.16 -7.56
N SER A 172 -4.78 6.63 -8.18
CA SER A 172 -4.76 7.00 -9.60
C SER A 172 -4.95 5.80 -10.53
N ALA A 173 -4.52 4.60 -10.11
CA ALA A 173 -4.77 3.36 -10.84
C ALA A 173 -6.19 2.78 -10.64
N GLY A 174 -6.99 3.39 -9.76
CA GLY A 174 -8.39 3.04 -9.54
C GLY A 174 -8.68 2.27 -8.26
N PHE A 175 -7.77 2.23 -7.30
CA PHE A 175 -8.03 1.67 -5.97
C PHE A 175 -8.59 2.73 -5.01
N ALA A 176 -9.42 2.30 -4.05
CA ALA A 176 -9.43 2.93 -2.74
C ALA A 176 -8.26 2.35 -1.95
N ALA A 177 -7.39 3.18 -1.39
CA ALA A 177 -6.18 2.71 -0.71
C ALA A 177 -5.92 3.48 0.58
N TRP A 178 -5.63 2.76 1.66
CA TRP A 178 -5.36 3.31 2.99
C TRP A 178 -4.10 2.68 3.58
N TYR A 179 -3.27 3.48 4.23
CA TYR A 179 -2.22 2.97 5.10
C TYR A 179 -2.84 2.49 6.41
N ARG A 180 -2.34 1.37 6.91
CA ARG A 180 -2.54 0.85 8.26
C ARG A 180 -1.21 0.87 8.97
N ASP A 181 -1.14 1.59 10.08
CA ASP A 181 0.07 1.64 10.88
C ASP A 181 0.24 0.37 11.72
N LEU A 182 1.43 0.20 12.29
CA LEU A 182 1.68 -0.85 13.26
C LEU A 182 0.66 -0.76 14.40
N ASP A 183 0.13 -1.92 14.79
CA ASP A 183 -0.81 -2.07 15.89
C ASP A 183 -2.16 -1.32 15.72
N GLU A 184 -2.47 -0.80 14.52
CA GLU A 184 -3.71 -0.05 14.26
C GLU A 184 -4.95 -0.96 14.30
N LEU A 185 -4.88 -2.13 13.67
CA LEU A 185 -6.05 -3.02 13.54
C LEU A 185 -6.24 -3.90 14.78
N TYR A 186 -5.13 -4.37 15.34
CA TYR A 186 -5.04 -5.16 16.56
C TYR A 186 -3.58 -5.16 17.05
N ASP A 187 -3.35 -5.54 18.31
CA ASP A 187 -2.01 -5.66 18.90
C ASP A 187 -1.14 -6.64 18.10
N GLY A 188 -0.01 -6.18 17.57
CA GLY A 188 0.89 -6.89 16.68
C GLY A 188 0.52 -6.84 15.19
N SER A 189 -0.48 -6.06 14.78
CA SER A 189 -0.83 -5.94 13.36
C SER A 189 0.29 -5.23 12.57
N PRO A 190 0.73 -5.78 11.43
CA PRO A 190 1.84 -5.22 10.67
C PRO A 190 1.40 -3.97 9.90
N ALA A 191 2.34 -3.04 9.68
CA ALA A 191 2.13 -1.92 8.79
C ALA A 191 1.95 -2.38 7.34
N HIS A 192 0.90 -1.91 6.68
CA HIS A 192 0.60 -2.26 5.28
C HIS A 192 -0.30 -1.20 4.63
N ILE A 193 -0.39 -1.22 3.31
CA ILE A 193 -1.45 -0.52 2.57
C ILE A 193 -2.53 -1.54 2.22
N HIS A 194 -3.75 -1.26 2.65
CA HIS A 194 -4.95 -1.98 2.23
C HIS A 194 -5.55 -1.31 1.00
N ALA A 195 -5.70 -2.03 -0.11
CA ALA A 195 -6.22 -1.50 -1.36
C ALA A 195 -7.39 -2.32 -1.92
N VAL A 196 -8.47 -1.62 -2.29
CA VAL A 196 -9.72 -2.17 -2.83
C VAL A 196 -9.97 -1.61 -4.24
N ALA A 197 -10.03 -2.50 -5.23
CA ALA A 197 -10.19 -2.19 -6.64
C ALA A 197 -11.62 -1.71 -6.93
N ILE A 198 -11.78 -0.40 -7.13
CA ILE A 198 -13.09 0.20 -7.39
C ILE A 198 -13.68 -0.39 -8.67
N GLY A 199 -14.96 -0.74 -8.64
CA GLY A 199 -15.68 -1.29 -9.79
C GLY A 199 -15.48 -2.78 -10.05
N ASP A 200 -14.68 -3.48 -9.24
CA ASP A 200 -14.56 -4.94 -9.31
C ASP A 200 -15.90 -5.59 -8.94
N ARG A 201 -16.44 -6.44 -9.82
CA ARG A 201 -17.75 -7.07 -9.62
C ARG A 201 -17.74 -8.20 -8.60
N GLU A 202 -16.56 -8.70 -8.26
CA GLU A 202 -16.36 -9.83 -7.36
C GLU A 202 -15.97 -9.40 -5.95
N LEU A 203 -15.91 -8.09 -5.65
CA LEU A 203 -15.73 -7.58 -4.27
C LEU A 203 -16.68 -8.29 -3.31
N SER A 204 -16.17 -8.64 -2.13
CA SER A 204 -17.01 -9.06 -1.01
C SER A 204 -17.94 -7.94 -0.57
N LEU A 205 -18.99 -8.27 0.21
CA LEU A 205 -19.86 -7.24 0.77
C LEU A 205 -19.08 -6.28 1.68
N ALA A 206 -18.19 -6.82 2.53
CA ALA A 206 -17.35 -6.01 3.41
C ALA A 206 -16.48 -5.01 2.64
N ALA A 207 -15.83 -5.45 1.54
CA ALA A 207 -15.04 -4.56 0.71
C ALA A 207 -15.89 -3.46 0.02
N ARG A 208 -17.13 -3.78 -0.40
CA ARG A 208 -18.05 -2.77 -0.95
C ARG A 208 -18.44 -1.71 0.08
N GLU A 209 -18.65 -2.12 1.34
CA GLU A 209 -18.94 -1.19 2.44
C GLU A 209 -17.75 -0.26 2.73
N GLN A 210 -16.51 -0.72 2.59
CA GLN A 210 -15.34 0.17 2.70
C GLN A 210 -15.25 1.20 1.58
N LEU A 211 -15.89 0.95 0.43
CA LEU A 211 -15.98 1.94 -0.64
C LEU A 211 -17.11 2.94 -0.40
N ALA A 212 -18.33 2.44 -0.22
CA ALA A 212 -19.55 3.24 -0.34
C ALA A 212 -20.36 3.38 0.96
N GLY A 213 -20.04 2.61 1.99
CA GLY A 213 -20.71 2.66 3.30
C GLY A 213 -20.40 3.95 4.06
N PRO A 214 -20.98 4.14 5.26
CA PRO A 214 -20.85 5.38 6.03
C PRO A 214 -19.42 5.76 6.42
N PHE A 215 -18.52 4.78 6.45
CA PHE A 215 -17.09 4.92 6.76
C PHE A 215 -16.23 4.89 5.50
N GLY A 216 -16.85 4.93 4.32
CA GLY A 216 -16.22 4.53 3.08
C GLY A 216 -15.38 5.60 2.39
N TYR A 217 -14.56 5.11 1.46
CA TYR A 217 -13.64 5.90 0.64
C TYR A 217 -14.29 7.10 -0.05
N PHE A 218 -15.46 6.91 -0.65
CA PHE A 218 -16.13 7.97 -1.42
C PHE A 218 -16.62 9.14 -0.57
N TRP A 219 -16.59 9.00 0.76
CA TRP A 219 -16.92 10.04 1.73
C TRP A 219 -15.67 10.63 2.42
N GLY A 220 -14.46 10.21 2.01
CA GLY A 220 -13.18 10.68 2.55
C GLY A 220 -12.81 10.08 3.89
N TYR A 221 -13.34 8.89 4.19
CA TYR A 221 -13.08 8.19 5.43
C TYR A 221 -12.13 7.01 5.21
N ASN A 222 -11.60 6.49 6.32
CA ASN A 222 -10.55 5.47 6.31
C ASN A 222 -11.06 4.04 6.09
N GLY A 223 -12.35 3.80 5.83
CA GLY A 223 -12.90 2.48 5.55
C GLY A 223 -13.01 1.54 6.76
N LEU A 224 -12.70 1.99 7.99
CA LEU A 224 -12.83 1.18 9.20
C LEU A 224 -14.08 1.56 10.00
N PRO A 225 -14.94 0.60 10.36
CA PRO A 225 -16.02 0.86 11.30
C PRO A 225 -15.46 1.07 12.71
N THR A 226 -16.08 1.97 13.47
CA THR A 226 -15.71 2.24 14.86
C THR A 226 -16.83 1.84 15.82
N THR A 227 -16.50 1.64 17.10
CA THR A 227 -17.48 1.24 18.13
C THR A 227 -18.52 2.33 18.41
N ASP A 228 -18.10 3.60 18.37
CA ASP A 228 -18.96 4.77 18.52
C ASP A 228 -19.73 5.12 17.24
N LYS A 229 -19.43 4.44 16.13
CA LYS A 229 -19.99 4.63 14.79
C LYS A 229 -19.68 5.99 14.18
N GLU A 230 -18.64 6.67 14.66
CA GLU A 230 -18.14 7.92 14.11
C GLU A 230 -17.08 7.67 13.02
N PRO A 231 -17.30 8.07 11.76
CA PRO A 231 -16.32 7.86 10.70
C PRO A 231 -15.03 8.65 10.89
N ILE A 232 -13.89 7.98 10.74
CA ILE A 232 -12.57 8.60 10.84
C ILE A 232 -12.13 9.07 9.44
N ARG A 233 -11.69 10.32 9.34
CA ARG A 233 -11.15 10.90 8.10
C ARG A 233 -9.87 10.17 7.68
N ASP A 234 -9.73 10.02 6.37
CA ASP A 234 -8.52 9.48 5.78
C ASP A 234 -7.34 10.49 5.91
N PRO A 235 -6.24 10.12 6.59
CA PRO A 235 -5.11 11.02 6.78
C PRO A 235 -4.34 11.31 5.48
N HIS A 236 -4.51 10.48 4.44
CA HIS A 236 -3.89 10.66 3.13
C HIS A 236 -4.77 11.43 2.13
N GLY A 237 -5.83 12.09 2.63
CA GLY A 237 -6.72 12.93 1.84
C GLY A 237 -7.89 12.18 1.23
N GLY A 238 -8.69 12.91 0.44
CA GLY A 238 -9.96 12.44 -0.09
C GLY A 238 -9.84 11.46 -1.26
N PRO A 239 -10.99 11.04 -1.80
CA PRO A 239 -11.03 10.13 -2.94
C PRO A 239 -10.44 10.77 -4.19
N VAL A 240 -9.70 9.98 -4.97
CA VAL A 240 -9.32 10.31 -6.35
C VAL A 240 -10.37 9.69 -7.26
N LEU A 241 -11.04 10.52 -8.04
CA LEU A 241 -12.14 10.11 -8.92
C LEU A 241 -11.71 10.24 -10.37
N CYS A 242 -11.87 9.15 -11.11
CA CYS A 242 -11.62 9.08 -12.54
C CYS A 242 -12.94 9.15 -13.32
N ASP A 243 -12.92 9.67 -14.54
CA ASP A 243 -14.15 9.83 -15.36
C ASP A 243 -14.92 8.52 -15.51
N TRP A 244 -14.22 7.40 -15.74
CA TRP A 244 -14.86 6.08 -15.84
C TRP A 244 -15.57 5.65 -14.54
N MET A 245 -15.13 6.12 -13.37
CA MET A 245 -15.81 5.86 -12.10
C MET A 245 -17.13 6.63 -12.05
N ILE A 246 -17.10 7.90 -12.46
CA ILE A 246 -18.28 8.76 -12.51
C ILE A 246 -19.30 8.20 -13.51
N GLU A 247 -18.85 7.80 -14.70
CA GLU A 247 -19.67 7.13 -15.71
C GLU A 247 -20.32 5.83 -15.21
N LYS A 248 -19.62 5.10 -14.32
CA LYS A 248 -20.16 3.89 -13.68
C LYS A 248 -21.15 4.20 -12.54
N GLY A 249 -21.31 5.48 -12.18
CA GLY A 249 -22.27 5.97 -11.18
C GLY A 249 -21.69 6.20 -9.78
N TYR A 250 -20.37 6.21 -9.62
CA TYR A 250 -19.76 6.56 -8.33
C TYR A 250 -19.93 8.06 -8.01
N PRO A 251 -20.04 8.43 -6.71
CA PRO A 251 -20.28 9.82 -6.32
C PRO A 251 -19.20 10.74 -6.86
N ASN A 252 -19.60 11.78 -7.61
CA ASN A 252 -18.71 12.87 -8.00
C ASN A 252 -18.59 13.88 -6.85
N LYS A 253 -18.04 13.43 -5.71
CA LYS A 253 -17.82 14.25 -4.52
C LYS A 253 -16.42 13.97 -3.98
N THR A 254 -15.54 14.95 -4.11
CA THR A 254 -14.27 14.96 -3.39
C THR A 254 -14.54 15.36 -1.95
N ALA A 255 -14.19 14.50 -0.99
CA ALA A 255 -14.28 14.81 0.44
C ALA A 255 -13.15 15.72 0.94
N THR A 256 -12.22 16.10 0.06
CA THR A 256 -11.21 17.12 0.36
C THR A 256 -11.90 18.47 0.40
N LEU A 257 -12.13 18.98 1.61
CA LEU A 257 -12.55 20.36 1.82
C LEU A 257 -11.49 21.28 1.17
N PRO A 258 -11.90 22.30 0.40
CA PRO A 258 -10.99 23.33 -0.06
C PRO A 258 -10.21 23.92 1.14
N PRO A 259 -8.98 24.41 0.96
CA PRO A 259 -8.26 25.09 2.03
C PRO A 259 -9.12 26.22 2.61
N GLY A 260 -9.56 26.08 3.86
CA GLY A 260 -10.36 27.08 4.58
C GLY A 260 -11.82 26.73 4.85
N GLU A 261 -12.33 25.59 4.39
CA GLU A 261 -13.68 25.13 4.74
C GLU A 261 -13.62 24.15 5.93
N LEU A 262 -14.30 24.48 7.03
CA LEU A 262 -14.48 23.58 8.17
C LEU A 262 -15.63 22.62 7.86
N ALA A 263 -15.46 21.35 8.21
CA ALA A 263 -16.54 20.38 8.13
C ALA A 263 -17.75 20.86 8.96
N PRO A 264 -18.99 20.64 8.50
CA PRO A 264 -20.19 20.95 9.27
C PRO A 264 -20.25 20.15 10.59
#